data_AF-A0AAD8U037-F1
#
_entry.id   AF-A0AAD8U037-F1
#
_cell.length_a   1.000
_cell.length_b   1.000
_cell.length_c   1.000
_cell.angle_alpha   90.00
_cell.angle_beta   90.00
_cell.angle_gamma   90.00
#
_symmetry.space_group_name_H-M   'P 1'
#
loop_
_entity.id
_entity.type
_entity.pdbx_description
1 polymer ?
#
loop_
_entity_poly.entity_id
_entity_poly.type
_entity_poly.pdbx_seq_one_letter_code
_entity_poly.pdbx_strand_id
1 'polypeptide(L)'
;MSDYFDTSSDSDDGSVENFGIPSQPSLFPSRSSKPFASATTHTSTRRSSRPGVTAHSPWRSLRAVFRDNRDTRATFLRDEFHGFNQGDLSVVDYTSKMKHMADTLGDLGSHVKDRELVHNVLRGLDQRLQHAVPHMTRGRFPTFIKLRSFLLLEEQRLGRQARVDVYGCFYSCRQCWASKSRGL
;
A
#
# COMPACT_ATOMS: atom_id res chain seq x y z
N MET A 1 -3.72 58.50 33.77
CA MET A 1 -4.70 57.73 32.98
C MET A 1 -4.00 56.44 32.59
N SER A 2 -3.88 55.41 33.44
CA SER A 2 -4.95 54.74 34.22
C SER A 2 -6.05 54.28 33.25
N ASP A 3 -6.41 53.01 33.07
CA ASP A 3 -6.53 51.89 34.02
C ASP A 3 -6.42 50.56 33.22
N TYR A 4 -5.54 49.61 33.58
CA TYR A 4 -5.87 48.38 34.35
C TYR A 4 -7.35 48.00 34.35
N PHE A 5 -7.74 47.04 33.51
CA PHE A 5 -8.90 46.18 33.76
C PHE A 5 -8.48 44.72 33.54
N ASP A 6 -8.12 44.13 34.66
CA ASP A 6 -8.31 42.73 35.00
C ASP A 6 -9.82 42.47 35.12
N THR A 7 -10.33 41.44 34.46
CA THR A 7 -11.46 40.64 34.98
C THR A 7 -11.57 39.30 34.24
N SER A 8 -11.56 38.26 35.06
CA SER A 8 -12.26 36.99 34.90
C SER A 8 -11.60 35.92 34.03
N SER A 9 -10.85 35.07 34.75
CA SER A 9 -11.02 33.63 34.70
C SER A 9 -12.47 33.24 34.44
N ASP A 10 -12.71 32.48 33.37
CA ASP A 10 -13.74 31.46 33.38
C ASP A 10 -13.10 30.14 32.98
N SER A 11 -13.19 29.21 33.93
CA SER A 11 -12.80 27.83 33.82
C SER A 11 -13.76 27.12 32.87
N ASP A 12 -13.36 26.90 31.63
CA ASP A 12 -13.95 25.84 30.83
C ASP A 12 -13.25 24.52 31.18
N ASP A 13 -13.78 23.86 32.21
CA ASP A 13 -13.62 22.44 32.48
C ASP A 13 -14.33 21.66 31.34
N GLY A 14 -13.68 21.66 30.18
CA GLY A 14 -14.05 20.88 29.01
C GLY A 14 -13.76 19.41 29.28
N SER A 15 -14.68 18.79 30.03
CA SER A 15 -14.80 17.35 30.22
C SER A 15 -14.42 16.61 28.95
N VAL A 16 -13.33 15.83 29.04
CA VAL A 16 -13.00 14.78 28.09
C VAL A 16 -14.06 13.69 28.21
N GLU A 17 -15.20 13.93 27.58
CA GLU A 17 -16.21 12.90 27.30
C GLU A 17 -15.50 11.80 26.51
N ASN A 18 -15.23 10.73 27.24
CA ASN A 18 -14.62 9.50 26.78
C ASN A 18 -15.61 8.88 25.79
N PHE A 19 -15.49 9.21 24.50
CA PHE A 19 -16.22 8.55 23.42
C PHE A 19 -15.70 7.11 23.29
N GLY A 20 -16.15 6.27 24.22
CA GLY A 20 -16.00 4.84 24.16
C GLY A 20 -16.55 4.35 22.84
N ILE A 21 -15.68 3.74 22.04
CA ILE A 21 -16.08 3.02 20.83
C ILE A 21 -17.18 2.04 21.23
N PRO A 22 -18.38 2.08 20.64
CA PRO A 22 -19.38 1.07 20.90
C PRO A 22 -18.86 -0.24 20.30
N SER A 23 -18.52 -1.20 21.16
CA SER A 23 -18.23 -2.58 20.77
C SER A 23 -19.42 -3.13 19.98
N GLN A 24 -19.23 -3.33 18.68
CA GLN A 24 -20.24 -3.97 17.85
C GLN A 24 -20.44 -5.42 18.31
N PRO A 25 -21.68 -5.87 18.56
CA PRO A 25 -21.94 -7.27 18.84
C PRO A 25 -21.69 -8.09 17.57
N SER A 26 -20.82 -9.08 17.67
CA SER A 26 -20.49 -10.02 16.61
C SER A 26 -21.74 -10.77 16.14
N LEU A 27 -22.21 -10.45 14.93
CA LEU A 27 -23.22 -11.23 14.21
C LEU A 27 -22.58 -12.48 13.56
N PHE A 28 -21.93 -13.31 14.37
CA PHE A 28 -21.58 -14.67 13.96
C PHE A 28 -22.31 -15.63 14.90
N PRO A 29 -23.32 -16.38 14.42
CA PRO A 29 -23.93 -17.41 15.24
C PRO A 29 -22.88 -18.46 15.57
N SER A 30 -22.59 -18.62 16.85
CA SER A 30 -21.82 -19.74 17.38
C SER A 30 -22.37 -21.04 16.83
N ARG A 31 -21.58 -21.69 15.97
CA ARG A 31 -21.93 -22.98 15.36
C ARG A 31 -21.92 -24.05 16.45
N SER A 32 -23.04 -24.22 17.16
CA SER A 32 -23.23 -25.35 18.05
C SER A 32 -23.30 -26.61 17.18
N SER A 33 -22.26 -27.43 17.26
CA SER A 33 -22.26 -28.75 16.65
C SER A 33 -23.30 -29.62 17.35
N LYS A 34 -24.46 -29.81 16.71
CA LYS A 34 -25.41 -30.86 17.10
C LYS A 34 -25.21 -32.07 16.17
N PRO A 35 -25.19 -33.30 16.70
CA PRO A 35 -24.93 -34.49 15.91
C PRO A 35 -26.05 -34.81 14.93
N PHE A 36 -25.61 -35.43 13.83
CA PHE A 36 -26.36 -35.89 12.66
C PHE A 36 -27.47 -36.87 13.04
N ALA A 37 -28.72 -36.42 12.99
CA ALA A 37 -29.88 -37.29 12.93
C ALA A 37 -30.20 -37.57 11.46
N SER A 38 -30.02 -38.82 11.04
CA SER A 38 -30.31 -39.34 9.71
C SER A 38 -31.74 -39.02 9.29
N ALA A 39 -31.90 -38.27 8.19
CA ALA A 39 -33.20 -38.01 7.59
C ALA A 39 -33.16 -38.27 6.08
N THR A 40 -34.09 -39.14 5.69
CA THR A 40 -34.43 -39.68 4.38
C THR A 40 -34.35 -38.67 3.22
N THR A 41 -33.70 -39.12 2.15
CA THR A 41 -33.64 -38.48 0.83
C THR A 41 -35.02 -38.07 0.31
N HIS A 42 -35.24 -36.77 0.16
CA HIS A 42 -36.15 -36.23 -0.84
C HIS A 42 -35.39 -35.13 -1.59
N THR A 43 -34.81 -35.53 -2.72
CA THR A 43 -34.25 -34.64 -3.75
C THR A 43 -35.37 -33.84 -4.39
N SER A 44 -35.79 -32.75 -3.75
CA SER A 44 -36.64 -31.74 -4.37
C SER A 44 -35.77 -30.66 -5.01
N THR A 45 -35.31 -30.93 -6.23
CA THR A 45 -34.73 -29.93 -7.12
C THR A 45 -35.85 -29.00 -7.59
N ARG A 46 -36.21 -28.01 -6.77
CA ARG A 46 -37.15 -26.96 -7.19
C ARG A 46 -36.42 -25.98 -8.13
N ARG A 47 -36.33 -26.33 -9.42
CA ARG A 47 -36.00 -25.36 -10.48
C ARG A 47 -37.15 -24.35 -10.55
N SER A 48 -37.02 -23.25 -9.81
CA SER A 48 -37.88 -22.08 -9.94
C SER A 48 -37.53 -21.32 -11.22
N SER A 49 -37.85 -21.87 -12.39
CA SER A 49 -37.97 -21.05 -13.60
C SER A 49 -39.32 -20.33 -13.53
N ARG A 50 -39.31 -19.08 -13.05
CA ARG A 50 -40.46 -18.19 -13.22
C ARG A 50 -40.59 -17.90 -14.72
N PRO A 51 -41.70 -18.27 -15.39
CA PRO A 51 -41.89 -17.89 -16.79
C PRO A 51 -42.13 -16.38 -16.85
N GLY A 52 -41.24 -15.65 -17.52
CA GLY A 52 -41.40 -14.21 -17.78
C GLY A 52 -40.23 -13.31 -17.37
N VAL A 53 -39.26 -13.79 -16.60
CA VAL A 53 -38.01 -13.03 -16.34
C VAL A 53 -36.96 -13.42 -17.38
N THR A 54 -36.86 -12.64 -18.46
CA THR A 54 -35.77 -12.76 -19.43
C THR A 54 -34.44 -12.66 -18.69
N ALA A 55 -33.47 -13.52 -19.01
CA ALA A 55 -32.10 -13.46 -18.45
C ALA A 55 -31.42 -12.09 -18.62
N HIS A 56 -31.95 -11.26 -19.51
CA HIS A 56 -31.55 -9.87 -19.70
C HIS A 56 -31.77 -8.96 -18.48
N SER A 57 -32.82 -9.16 -17.68
CA SER A 57 -33.05 -8.29 -16.50
C SER A 57 -32.07 -8.56 -15.36
N PRO A 58 -31.80 -9.81 -14.93
CA PRO A 58 -30.75 -10.07 -13.94
C PRO A 58 -29.36 -9.65 -14.45
N TRP A 59 -29.08 -9.84 -15.73
CA TRP A 59 -27.80 -9.43 -16.35
C TRP A 59 -27.61 -7.91 -16.38
N ARG A 60 -28.69 -7.13 -16.58
CA ARG A 60 -28.63 -5.66 -16.47
C ARG A 60 -28.41 -5.21 -15.03
N SER A 61 -29.12 -5.79 -14.07
CA SER A 61 -28.93 -5.49 -12.65
C SER A 61 -27.50 -5.81 -12.20
N LEU A 62 -26.96 -6.97 -12.59
CA LEU A 62 -25.58 -7.34 -12.27
C LEU A 62 -24.56 -6.36 -12.88
N ARG A 63 -24.74 -6.00 -14.16
CA ARG A 63 -23.87 -5.02 -14.83
C ARG A 63 -23.96 -3.63 -14.19
N ALA A 64 -25.14 -3.22 -13.73
CA ALA A 64 -25.30 -1.97 -12.99
C ALA A 64 -24.48 -2.02 -11.70
N VAL A 65 -24.62 -3.08 -10.89
CA VAL A 65 -23.81 -3.27 -9.68
C VAL A 65 -22.31 -3.19 -9.97
N PHE A 66 -21.81 -3.87 -11.02
CA PHE A 66 -20.38 -3.77 -11.36
C PHE A 66 -19.93 -2.37 -11.78
N ARG A 67 -20.80 -1.62 -12.48
CA ARG A 67 -20.51 -0.23 -12.86
C ARG A 67 -20.58 0.71 -11.67
N ASP A 68 -21.55 0.54 -10.78
CA ASP A 68 -21.73 1.36 -9.59
C ASP A 68 -20.60 1.14 -8.59
N ASN A 69 -20.03 -0.07 -8.55
CA ASN A 69 -18.82 -0.37 -7.76
C ASN A 69 -17.52 0.15 -8.40
N ARG A 70 -17.54 0.72 -9.61
CA ARG A 70 -16.34 1.25 -10.28
C ARG A 70 -15.66 2.32 -9.44
N ASP A 71 -16.45 3.27 -8.93
CA ASP A 71 -15.92 4.41 -8.16
C ASP A 71 -15.35 3.94 -6.82
N THR A 72 -16.05 3.03 -6.15
CA THR A 72 -15.57 2.37 -4.92
C THR A 72 -14.23 1.68 -5.15
N ARG A 73 -14.09 0.90 -6.24
CA ARG A 73 -12.82 0.22 -6.59
C ARG A 73 -11.73 1.22 -6.93
N ALA A 74 -12.05 2.31 -7.64
CA ALA A 74 -11.10 3.35 -7.98
C ALA A 74 -10.56 4.05 -6.72
N THR A 75 -11.42 4.30 -5.72
CA THR A 75 -11.02 4.87 -4.43
C THR A 75 -10.07 3.94 -3.68
N PHE A 76 -10.43 2.67 -3.48
CA PHE A 76 -9.56 1.72 -2.79
C PHE A 76 -8.21 1.55 -3.48
N LEU A 77 -8.20 1.45 -4.82
CA LEU A 77 -6.98 1.33 -5.58
C LEU A 77 -6.12 2.60 -5.53
N ARG A 78 -6.73 3.78 -5.41
CA ARG A 78 -6.01 5.05 -5.22
C ARG A 78 -5.34 5.11 -3.86
N ASP A 79 -6.04 4.65 -2.81
CA ASP A 79 -5.48 4.59 -1.47
C ASP A 79 -4.30 3.61 -1.42
N GLU A 80 -4.45 2.43 -2.03
CA GLU A 80 -3.37 1.45 -2.18
C GLU A 80 -2.20 2.04 -2.96
N PHE A 81 -2.47 2.72 -4.09
CA PHE A 81 -1.46 3.39 -4.88
C PHE A 81 -0.64 4.35 -4.01
N HIS A 82 -1.28 5.27 -3.29
CA HIS A 82 -0.57 6.25 -2.45
C HIS A 82 0.08 5.68 -1.18
N GLY A 83 -0.37 4.53 -0.70
CA GLY A 83 0.20 3.82 0.44
C GLY A 83 1.30 2.82 0.10
N PHE A 84 1.54 2.54 -1.19
CA PHE A 84 2.45 1.48 -1.61
C PHE A 84 3.92 1.89 -1.52
N ASN A 85 4.64 1.19 -0.63
CA ASN A 85 6.07 1.36 -0.43
C ASN A 85 6.86 0.19 -1.03
N GLN A 86 8.12 0.44 -1.37
CA GLN A 86 9.02 -0.54 -1.96
C GLN A 86 9.31 -1.71 -1.01
N GLY A 87 9.63 -1.42 0.26
CA GLY A 87 10.03 -2.44 1.23
C GLY A 87 11.18 -3.30 0.70
N ASP A 88 11.04 -4.62 0.78
CA ASP A 88 12.05 -5.58 0.31
C ASP A 88 11.97 -5.91 -1.19
N LEU A 89 11.07 -5.26 -1.94
CA LEU A 89 10.91 -5.50 -3.37
C LEU A 89 12.10 -4.93 -4.17
N SER A 90 12.47 -5.63 -5.24
CA SER A 90 13.39 -5.09 -6.24
C SER A 90 12.81 -3.83 -6.89
N VAL A 91 13.67 -2.94 -7.36
CA VAL A 91 13.23 -1.73 -8.09
C VAL A 91 12.35 -2.09 -9.30
N VAL A 92 12.66 -3.19 -9.98
CA VAL A 92 11.89 -3.67 -11.14
C VAL A 92 10.48 -4.07 -10.74
N ASP A 93 10.34 -4.86 -9.69
CA ASP A 93 9.03 -5.34 -9.24
C ASP A 93 8.19 -4.20 -8.67
N TYR A 94 8.81 -3.32 -7.87
CA TYR A 94 8.16 -2.14 -7.31
C TYR A 94 7.61 -1.22 -8.39
N THR A 95 8.45 -0.81 -9.33
CA THR A 95 8.03 0.08 -10.42
C THR A 95 6.99 -0.56 -11.34
N SER A 96 7.06 -1.87 -11.57
CA SER A 96 6.08 -2.59 -12.37
C SER A 96 4.70 -2.65 -11.69
N LYS A 97 4.66 -2.94 -10.37
CA LYS A 97 3.42 -2.90 -9.59
C LYS A 97 2.79 -1.51 -9.55
N MET A 98 3.62 -0.47 -9.34
CA MET A 98 3.16 0.92 -9.36
C MET A 98 2.55 1.32 -10.71
N LYS A 99 3.19 0.90 -11.81
CA LYS A 99 2.68 1.13 -13.16
C LYS A 99 1.37 0.39 -13.41
N HIS A 100 1.28 -0.88 -12.99
CA HIS A 100 0.07 -1.68 -13.10
C HIS A 100 -1.12 -1.05 -12.36
N MET A 101 -0.93 -0.55 -11.13
CA MET A 101 -1.97 0.17 -10.40
C MET A 101 -2.40 1.44 -11.13
N ALA A 102 -1.46 2.23 -11.65
CA ALA A 102 -1.77 3.43 -12.43
C ALA A 102 -2.54 3.12 -13.72
N ASP A 103 -2.20 2.03 -14.42
CA ASP A 103 -2.90 1.59 -15.63
C ASP A 103 -4.32 1.09 -15.29
N THR A 104 -4.46 0.33 -14.21
CA THR A 104 -5.77 -0.13 -13.70
C THR A 104 -6.66 1.04 -13.27
N LEU A 105 -6.10 2.08 -12.65
CA LEU A 105 -6.82 3.33 -12.37
C LEU A 105 -7.27 4.02 -13.68
N GLY A 106 -6.45 3.97 -14.72
CA GLY A 106 -6.79 4.43 -16.07
C GLY A 106 -7.97 3.67 -16.67
N ASP A 107 -8.01 2.34 -16.54
CA ASP A 107 -9.15 1.52 -16.99
C ASP A 107 -10.44 1.86 -16.22
N LEU A 108 -10.31 2.23 -14.94
CA LEU A 108 -11.39 2.74 -14.13
C LEU A 108 -11.72 4.22 -14.42
N GLY A 109 -11.13 4.84 -15.44
CA GLY A 109 -11.42 6.22 -15.88
C GLY A 109 -10.73 7.31 -15.06
N SER A 110 -9.86 6.91 -14.12
CA SER A 110 -9.07 7.78 -13.27
C SER A 110 -7.60 7.77 -13.74
N HIS A 111 -7.33 8.41 -14.87
CA HIS A 111 -5.97 8.44 -15.42
C HIS A 111 -4.98 9.11 -14.46
N VAL A 112 -3.92 8.38 -14.09
CA VAL A 112 -2.80 8.91 -13.31
C VAL A 112 -1.79 9.56 -14.25
N LYS A 113 -1.42 10.80 -13.97
CA LYS A 113 -0.40 11.50 -14.77
C LYS A 113 0.98 10.91 -14.47
N ASP A 114 1.86 10.92 -15.47
CA ASP A 114 3.25 10.46 -15.32
C ASP A 114 3.97 11.15 -14.14
N ARG A 115 3.67 12.44 -13.94
CA ARG A 115 4.21 13.23 -12.82
C ARG A 115 3.77 12.69 -11.45
N GLU A 116 2.51 12.30 -11.31
CA GLU A 116 1.94 11.76 -10.08
C GLU A 116 2.50 10.37 -9.80
N LEU A 117 2.64 9.54 -10.84
CA LEU A 117 3.29 8.24 -10.75
C LEU A 117 4.73 8.35 -10.24
N VAL A 118 5.53 9.23 -10.83
CA VAL A 118 6.91 9.47 -10.40
C VAL A 118 6.97 9.99 -8.96
N HIS A 119 6.11 10.95 -8.59
CA HIS A 119 6.08 11.47 -7.22
C HIS A 119 5.80 10.36 -6.20
N ASN A 120 4.83 9.51 -6.52
CA ASN A 120 4.44 8.42 -5.64
C ASN A 120 5.52 7.34 -5.53
N VAL A 121 6.19 7.00 -6.64
CA VAL A 121 7.36 6.11 -6.64
C VAL A 121 8.46 6.68 -5.76
N LEU A 122 8.79 7.97 -5.87
CA LEU A 122 9.83 8.61 -5.06
C LEU A 122 9.50 8.62 -3.56
N ARG A 123 8.23 8.81 -3.20
CA ARG A 123 7.76 8.76 -1.81
C ARG A 123 7.92 7.38 -1.19
N GLY A 124 7.59 6.33 -1.94
CA GLY A 124 7.60 4.96 -1.45
C GLY A 124 8.95 4.24 -1.59
N LEU A 125 10.03 4.90 -2.04
CA LEU A 125 11.34 4.27 -2.15
C LEU A 125 11.87 3.78 -0.80
N ASP A 126 12.59 2.66 -0.84
CA ASP A 126 13.31 2.16 0.31
C ASP A 126 14.42 3.14 0.76
N GLN A 127 14.75 3.12 2.05
CA GLN A 127 15.74 4.03 2.64
C GLN A 127 17.11 3.95 1.95
N ARG A 128 17.47 2.78 1.43
CA ARG A 128 18.74 2.57 0.71
C ARG A 128 18.84 3.33 -0.61
N LEU A 129 17.70 3.72 -1.19
CA LEU A 129 17.60 4.46 -2.44
C LEU A 129 17.14 5.91 -2.23
N GLN A 130 16.89 6.35 -0.99
CA GLN A 130 16.42 7.72 -0.71
C GLN A 130 17.42 8.81 -1.12
N HIS A 131 18.73 8.50 -1.17
CA HIS A 131 19.75 9.42 -1.68
C HIS A 131 19.54 9.79 -3.15
N ALA A 132 18.82 8.96 -3.92
CA ALA A 132 18.48 9.19 -5.32
C ALA A 132 17.45 10.34 -5.50
N VAL A 133 16.58 10.58 -4.51
CA VAL A 133 15.44 11.51 -4.62
C VAL A 133 15.91 12.94 -4.94
N PRO A 134 16.89 13.53 -4.23
CA PRO A 134 17.38 14.87 -4.55
C PRO A 134 17.96 15.02 -5.96
N HIS A 135 18.52 13.96 -6.55
CA HIS A 135 19.05 14.02 -7.92
C HIS A 135 17.93 14.12 -8.96
N MET A 136 16.76 13.58 -8.65
CA MET A 136 15.59 13.58 -9.51
C MET A 136 14.76 14.87 -9.37
N THR A 137 14.81 15.53 -8.21
CA THR A 137 13.99 16.72 -7.92
C THR A 137 14.69 18.05 -8.18
N ARG A 138 16.03 18.09 -8.22
CA ARG A 138 16.83 19.31 -8.42
C ARG A 138 16.74 19.92 -9.83
N GLY A 139 16.31 19.15 -10.83
CA GLY A 139 16.28 19.58 -12.23
C GLY A 139 14.90 19.50 -12.86
N ARG A 140 14.86 19.29 -14.18
CA ARG A 140 13.61 18.97 -14.87
C ARG A 140 13.06 17.66 -14.35
N PHE A 141 11.80 17.68 -13.92
CA PHE A 141 11.14 16.51 -13.36
C PHE A 141 11.20 15.33 -14.35
N PRO A 142 11.71 14.16 -13.92
CA PRO A 142 11.92 13.04 -14.81
C PRO A 142 10.59 12.40 -15.19
N THR A 143 10.56 11.78 -16.38
CA THR A 143 9.47 10.88 -16.77
C THR A 143 9.62 9.54 -16.06
N PHE A 144 8.54 8.77 -15.90
CA PHE A 144 8.56 7.46 -15.24
C PHE A 144 9.65 6.52 -15.78
N ILE A 145 9.84 6.48 -17.10
CA ILE A 145 10.86 5.63 -17.73
C ILE A 145 12.28 6.02 -17.29
N LYS A 146 12.59 7.32 -17.27
CA LYS A 146 13.89 7.84 -16.83
C LYS A 146 14.14 7.57 -15.35
N LEU A 147 13.12 7.76 -14.51
CA LEU A 147 13.17 7.41 -13.09
C LEU A 147 13.51 5.93 -12.91
N ARG A 148 12.77 5.03 -13.57
CA ARG A 148 12.97 3.59 -13.47
C ARG A 148 14.39 3.19 -13.88
N SER A 149 14.90 3.71 -15.00
CA SER A 149 16.27 3.44 -15.44
C SER A 149 17.31 3.91 -14.44
N PHE A 150 17.12 5.10 -13.84
CA PHE A 150 18.04 5.63 -12.84
C PHE A 150 18.06 4.80 -11.56
N LEU A 151 16.88 4.45 -11.03
CA LEU A 151 16.76 3.64 -9.82
C LEU A 151 17.38 2.25 -10.01
N LEU A 152 17.22 1.65 -11.19
CA LEU A 152 17.82 0.35 -11.50
C LEU A 152 19.35 0.42 -11.51
N LEU A 153 19.93 1.50 -12.03
CA LEU A 153 21.38 1.70 -12.00
C LEU A 153 21.90 1.88 -10.57
N GLU A 154 21.18 2.62 -9.73
CA GLU A 154 21.54 2.81 -8.32
C GLU A 154 21.41 1.51 -7.51
N GLU A 155 20.37 0.70 -7.73
CA GLU A 155 20.24 -0.63 -7.11
C GLU A 155 21.43 -1.54 -7.47
N GLN A 156 21.83 -1.57 -8.75
CA GLN A 156 23.02 -2.31 -9.17
C GLN A 156 24.32 -1.77 -8.57
N ARG A 157 24.44 -0.44 -8.43
CA ARG A 157 25.60 0.20 -7.81
C ARG A 157 25.73 -0.19 -6.34
N LEU A 158 24.64 -0.16 -5.58
CA LEU A 158 24.59 -0.61 -4.19
C LEU A 158 24.92 -2.10 -4.08
N GLY A 159 24.39 -2.92 -4.98
CA GLY A 159 24.72 -4.36 -5.04
C GLY A 159 26.21 -4.63 -5.32
N ARG A 160 26.85 -3.82 -6.17
CA ARG A 160 28.31 -3.89 -6.39
C ARG A 160 29.10 -3.41 -5.17
N GLN A 161 28.70 -2.32 -4.54
CA GLN A 161 29.38 -1.77 -3.37
C GLN A 161 29.36 -2.76 -2.20
N ALA A 162 28.20 -3.36 -1.91
CA ALA A 162 28.07 -4.37 -0.87
C ALA A 162 29.00 -5.58 -1.10
N ARG A 163 29.27 -5.97 -2.35
CA ARG A 163 30.25 -7.02 -2.66
C ARG A 163 31.68 -6.57 -2.35
N VAL A 164 32.05 -5.35 -2.74
CA VAL A 164 33.39 -4.79 -2.48
C VAL A 164 33.69 -4.67 -0.99
N ASP A 165 32.71 -4.25 -0.18
CA ASP A 165 32.86 -4.11 1.27
C ASP A 165 33.11 -5.46 1.96
N VAL A 166 32.48 -6.53 1.47
CA VAL A 166 32.75 -7.91 1.93
C VAL A 166 34.19 -8.32 1.64
N TYR A 167 34.73 -7.99 0.46
CA TYR A 167 36.14 -8.26 0.14
C TYR A 167 37.09 -7.35 0.93
N GLY A 168 36.76 -6.08 1.17
CA GLY A 168 37.59 -5.13 1.93
C GLY A 168 37.74 -5.50 3.41
N CYS A 169 36.67 -6.01 4.04
CA CYS A 169 36.72 -6.52 5.41
C CYS A 169 37.69 -7.71 5.56
N PHE A 170 37.80 -8.55 4.52
CA PHE A 170 38.73 -9.69 4.51
C PHE A 170 40.21 -9.26 4.47
N TYR A 171 40.52 -8.15 3.78
CA TYR A 171 41.89 -7.61 3.72
C TYR A 171 42.30 -6.84 4.98
N SER A 172 41.37 -6.16 5.66
CA SER A 172 41.61 -5.51 6.95
C SER A 172 41.87 -6.54 8.07
N CYS A 173 41.10 -7.63 8.11
CA CYS A 173 41.27 -8.68 9.12
C CYS A 173 42.60 -9.45 8.96
N ARG A 174 43.10 -9.65 7.73
CA ARG A 174 44.44 -10.27 7.49
C ARG A 174 45.60 -9.39 7.95
N GLN A 175 45.50 -8.07 7.84
CA GLN A 175 46.59 -7.15 8.24
C GLN A 175 46.71 -6.99 9.77
N CYS A 176 45.62 -7.15 10.52
CA CYS A 176 45.67 -7.20 11.99
C CYS A 176 46.30 -8.51 12.52
N TRP A 177 46.11 -9.64 11.84
CA TRP A 177 46.71 -10.92 12.26
C TRP A 177 48.22 -11.00 11.98
N ALA A 178 48.69 -10.45 10.85
CA ALA A 178 50.11 -10.45 10.47
C ALA A 178 50.99 -9.49 11.30
N SER A 179 50.37 -8.56 12.04
CA SER A 179 51.05 -7.63 12.95
C SER A 179 51.18 -8.19 14.37
N LYS A 180 50.32 -9.14 14.77
CA LYS A 180 50.33 -9.75 16.12
C LYS A 180 51.24 -10.98 16.25
N SER A 181 51.71 -11.52 15.12
CA SER A 181 52.58 -12.71 15.04
C SER A 181 54.08 -12.39 14.90
N ARG A 182 54.46 -11.11 14.86
CA ARG A 182 55.86 -10.63 14.80
C ARG A 182 56.32 -9.90 16.07
N GLY A 183 55.59 -10.08 17.17
CA GLY A 183 55.89 -9.49 18.48
C GLY A 183 56.08 -10.50 19.60
N LEU A 184 56.38 -11.77 19.27
CA LEU A 184 56.78 -12.81 20.21
C LEU A 184 58.18 -13.32 19.83
#